data_AF-A0A3L6M490-F1
#
_entry.id   AF-A0A3L6M490-F1
#
_cell.length_a   1.000
_cell.length_b   1.000
_cell.length_c   1.000
_cell.angle_alpha   90.00
_cell.angle_beta   90.00
_cell.angle_gamma   90.00
#
_symmetry.space_group_name_H-M   'P 1'
#
loop_
_entity.id
_entity.type
_entity.pdbx_description
1 polymer ?
#
loop_
_entity_poly.entity_id
_entity_poly.type
_entity_poly.pdbx_seq_one_letter_code
_entity_poly.pdbx_strand_id
1 'polypeptide(L)'
;MRFLLTLSLALWLHAAQADSVRLLVQSSPLAGSQYYALGAYWLELKVGDRLELIREPKNRHDPQAIRIEWRGHKLGYVPRAENRAIAAALDRGDKLVAGISRLTEHPNPWRRVEFEVFIEL
;
A
#
# COMPACT_ATOMS: atom_id res chain seq x y z
N MET A 1 15.48 48.25 -11.83
CA MET A 1 14.81 47.12 -12.51
C MET A 1 15.76 45.96 -12.83
N ARG A 2 16.70 45.58 -11.94
CA ARG A 2 17.68 44.48 -12.16
C ARG A 2 17.88 43.56 -10.95
N PHE A 3 16.95 43.59 -9.98
CA PHE A 3 16.99 42.73 -8.77
C PHE A 3 15.91 41.65 -8.75
N LEU A 4 15.00 41.62 -9.74
CA LEU A 4 13.91 40.63 -9.83
C LEU A 4 14.28 39.38 -10.64
N LEU A 5 15.42 39.37 -11.32
CA LEU A 5 15.84 38.26 -12.20
C LEU A 5 16.68 37.19 -11.50
N THR A 6 17.25 37.46 -10.31
CA THR A 6 18.06 36.50 -9.56
C THR A 6 17.22 35.64 -8.60
N LEU A 7 16.03 36.10 -8.20
CA LEU A 7 15.16 35.35 -7.30
C LEU A 7 14.43 34.20 -8.01
N SER A 8 14.17 34.34 -9.32
CA SER A 8 13.48 33.33 -10.13
C SER A 8 14.32 32.10 -10.44
N LEU A 9 15.65 32.19 -10.46
CA LEU A 9 16.53 31.05 -10.73
C LEU A 9 16.73 30.15 -9.49
N ALA A 10 16.67 30.71 -8.28
CA ALA A 10 16.81 29.97 -7.03
C ALA A 10 15.59 29.08 -6.71
N LEU A 11 14.41 29.44 -7.22
CA LEU A 11 13.16 28.69 -7.04
C LEU A 11 13.04 27.46 -7.97
N TRP A 12 13.83 27.39 -9.04
CA TRP A 12 13.80 26.26 -9.98
C TRP A 12 14.66 25.07 -9.55
N LEU A 13 15.62 25.28 -8.65
CA LEU A 13 16.49 24.21 -8.13
C LEU A 13 15.85 23.36 -7.03
N HIS A 14 14.71 23.77 -6.47
CA HIS A 14 13.99 23.01 -5.43
C HIS A 14 12.99 21.98 -5.98
N ALA A 15 12.83 21.88 -7.30
CA ALA A 15 11.89 20.95 -7.93
C ALA A 15 12.52 19.61 -8.34
N ALA A 16 13.75 19.31 -7.91
CA ALA A 16 14.29 17.96 -7.97
C ALA A 16 13.63 17.14 -6.84
N GLN A 17 12.45 16.59 -7.11
CA GLN A 17 11.86 15.58 -6.25
C GLN A 17 12.85 14.40 -6.20
N ALA A 18 13.36 14.08 -5.02
CA ALA A 18 14.17 12.89 -4.85
C ALA A 18 13.28 11.67 -5.15
N ASP A 19 13.62 10.93 -6.21
CA ASP A 19 13.01 9.61 -6.44
C ASP A 19 13.41 8.72 -5.26
N SER A 20 12.46 8.48 -4.35
CA SER A 20 12.63 7.53 -3.25
C SER A 20 12.83 6.14 -3.84
N VAL A 21 13.95 5.49 -3.53
CA VAL A 21 14.19 4.10 -3.94
C VAL A 21 13.21 3.21 -3.21
N ARG A 22 12.40 2.47 -3.97
CA ARG A 22 11.45 1.49 -3.45
C ARG A 22 11.96 0.09 -3.72
N LEU A 23 12.14 -0.70 -2.66
CA LEU A 23 12.49 -2.11 -2.77
C LEU A 23 11.22 -2.95 -2.57
N LEU A 24 10.90 -3.79 -3.55
CA LEU A 24 9.79 -4.74 -3.44
C LEU A 24 10.11 -5.76 -2.33
N VAL A 25 9.24 -5.84 -1.34
CA VAL A 25 9.33 -6.78 -0.22
C VAL A 25 8.62 -8.08 -0.57
N GLN A 26 7.36 -7.99 -1.03
CA GLN A 26 6.58 -9.16 -1.43
C GLN A 26 5.39 -8.78 -2.33
N SER A 27 4.89 -9.78 -3.05
CA SER A 27 3.62 -9.74 -3.78
C SER A 27 2.70 -10.84 -3.23
N SER A 28 1.46 -10.49 -2.89
CA SER A 28 0.54 -11.38 -2.18
C SER A 28 -0.91 -11.23 -2.67
N PRO A 29 -1.73 -12.28 -2.61
CA PRO A 29 -3.16 -12.15 -2.79
C PRO A 29 -3.79 -11.40 -1.62
N LEU A 30 -4.83 -10.62 -1.88
CA LEU A 30 -5.61 -9.96 -0.83
C LEU A 30 -6.46 -11.00 -0.07
N ALA A 31 -6.13 -11.25 1.20
CA ALA A 31 -6.88 -12.19 2.02
C ALA A 31 -8.20 -11.60 2.53
N GLY A 32 -9.24 -12.43 2.58
CA GLY A 32 -10.54 -12.06 3.13
C GLY A 32 -11.36 -11.10 2.25
N SER A 33 -10.92 -10.84 1.01
CA SER A 33 -11.58 -9.94 0.06
C SER A 33 -13.07 -10.21 -0.17
N GLN A 34 -13.49 -11.48 -0.04
CA GLN A 34 -14.88 -11.92 -0.15
C GLN A 34 -15.80 -11.48 0.99
N TYR A 35 -15.24 -11.06 2.14
CA TYR A 35 -16.00 -10.71 3.34
C TYR A 35 -16.12 -9.19 3.55
N TYR A 36 -15.49 -8.39 2.69
CA TYR A 36 -15.39 -6.94 2.86
C TYR A 36 -15.82 -6.21 1.59
N ALA A 37 -15.76 -4.88 1.64
CA ALA A 37 -16.33 -3.97 0.66
C ALA A 37 -15.68 -4.03 -0.74
N LEU A 38 -14.86 -5.05 -1.05
CA LEU A 38 -14.26 -5.21 -2.38
C LEU A 38 -15.33 -5.19 -3.47
N GLY A 39 -16.47 -5.84 -3.25
CA GLY A 39 -17.58 -5.83 -4.21
C GLY A 39 -18.20 -4.44 -4.41
N ALA A 40 -18.21 -3.59 -3.39
CA ALA A 40 -18.78 -2.24 -3.47
C ALA A 40 -17.90 -1.29 -4.30
N TYR A 41 -16.58 -1.47 -4.25
CA TYR A 41 -15.61 -0.57 -4.90
C TYR A 41 -14.91 -1.19 -6.11
N TRP A 42 -15.30 -2.39 -6.55
CA TRP A 42 -14.61 -3.14 -7.61
C TRP A 42 -14.35 -2.32 -8.88
N LEU A 43 -15.36 -1.55 -9.32
CA LEU A 43 -15.28 -0.72 -10.53
C LEU A 43 -14.40 0.52 -10.37
N GLU A 44 -14.09 0.91 -9.13
CA GLU A 44 -13.26 2.09 -8.84
C GLU A 44 -11.79 1.75 -8.64
N LEU A 45 -11.49 0.50 -8.22
CA LEU A 45 -10.13 0.04 -7.97
C LEU A 45 -9.33 -0.02 -9.27
N LYS A 46 -8.09 0.43 -9.20
CA LYS A 46 -7.14 0.40 -10.31
C LYS A 46 -5.82 -0.23 -9.89
N VAL A 47 -5.16 -0.89 -10.83
CA VAL A 47 -3.75 -1.27 -10.66
C VAL A 47 -2.93 0.01 -10.43
N GLY A 48 -2.03 -0.03 -9.45
CA GLY A 48 -1.25 1.11 -8.97
C GLY A 48 -1.91 1.92 -7.86
N ASP A 49 -3.19 1.67 -7.53
CA ASP A 49 -3.83 2.35 -6.40
C ASP A 49 -3.10 2.06 -5.10
N ARG A 50 -2.81 3.12 -4.34
CA ARG A 50 -2.15 3.04 -3.05
C ARG A 50 -3.05 2.36 -2.03
N LEU A 51 -2.44 1.49 -1.25
CA LEU A 51 -3.05 0.80 -0.12
C LEU A 51 -2.35 1.18 1.18
N GLU A 52 -3.13 1.24 2.26
CA GLU A 52 -2.64 1.47 3.61
C GLU A 52 -2.56 0.15 4.37
N LEU A 53 -1.43 -0.04 5.07
CA LEU A 53 -1.17 -1.20 5.92
C LEU A 53 -1.37 -0.80 7.39
N ILE A 54 -2.44 -1.29 8.01
CA ILE A 54 -2.80 -0.94 9.39
C ILE A 54 -2.57 -2.14 10.32
N ARG A 55 -1.66 -2.00 11.28
CA ARG A 55 -1.41 -3.05 12.28
C ARG A 55 -2.59 -3.20 13.24
N GLU A 56 -2.98 -4.45 13.50
CA GLU A 56 -3.99 -4.81 14.49
C GLU A 56 -3.44 -5.82 15.53
N PRO A 57 -2.49 -5.42 16.41
CA PRO A 57 -1.84 -6.35 17.34
C PRO A 57 -2.78 -6.96 18.39
N LYS A 58 -3.94 -6.35 18.61
CA LYS A 58 -5.00 -6.83 19.52
C LYS A 58 -6.09 -7.64 18.79
N ASN A 59 -5.88 -7.99 17.52
CA ASN A 59 -6.85 -8.80 16.80
C ASN A 59 -6.97 -10.19 17.45
N ARG A 60 -8.19 -10.56 17.84
CA ARG A 60 -8.48 -11.80 18.59
C ARG A 60 -8.10 -13.09 17.86
N HIS A 61 -7.99 -13.05 16.54
CA HIS A 61 -7.76 -14.22 15.70
C HIS A 61 -6.28 -14.38 15.33
N ASP A 62 -5.58 -13.26 15.17
CA ASP A 62 -4.19 -13.23 14.74
C ASP A 62 -3.48 -11.95 15.22
N PRO A 63 -2.55 -12.01 16.18
CA PRO A 63 -1.81 -10.83 16.64
C PRO A 63 -0.88 -10.21 15.57
N GLN A 64 -0.60 -10.94 14.48
CA GLN A 64 0.17 -10.45 13.34
C GLN A 64 -0.72 -9.83 12.26
N ALA A 65 -2.02 -9.67 12.51
CA ALA A 65 -2.95 -9.11 11.55
C ALA A 65 -2.53 -7.70 11.09
N ILE A 66 -2.59 -7.52 9.77
CA ILE A 66 -2.39 -6.25 9.08
C ILE A 66 -3.58 -6.06 8.17
N ARG A 67 -4.42 -5.10 8.51
CA ARG A 67 -5.59 -4.71 7.72
C ARG A 67 -5.12 -3.88 6.53
N ILE A 68 -5.69 -4.18 5.36
CA ILE A 68 -5.44 -3.45 4.12
C ILE A 68 -6.62 -2.54 3.85
N GLU A 69 -6.34 -1.25 3.66
CA GLU A 69 -7.33 -0.25 3.31
C GLU A 69 -7.01 0.44 1.98
N TRP A 70 -8.05 0.85 1.28
CA TRP A 70 -7.98 1.74 0.13
C TRP A 70 -8.87 2.94 0.41
N ARG A 71 -8.28 4.14 0.47
CA ARG A 71 -9.01 5.41 0.77
C ARG A 71 -9.86 5.33 2.05
N GLY A 72 -9.36 4.67 3.09
CA GLY A 72 -10.08 4.46 4.35
C GLY A 72 -11.15 3.35 4.30
N HIS A 73 -11.25 2.62 3.20
CA HIS A 73 -12.13 1.47 3.06
C HIS A 73 -11.35 0.18 3.25
N LYS A 74 -11.76 -0.62 4.25
CA LYS A 74 -11.22 -1.96 4.47
C LYS A 74 -11.49 -2.86 3.27
N LEU A 75 -10.43 -3.28 2.59
CA LEU A 75 -10.51 -4.25 1.49
C LEU A 75 -10.23 -5.68 1.96
N GLY A 76 -9.38 -5.85 2.97
CA GLY A 76 -9.00 -7.19 3.45
C GLY A 76 -7.82 -7.16 4.40
N TYR A 77 -7.00 -8.20 4.32
CA TYR A 77 -5.83 -8.40 5.15
C TYR A 77 -4.65 -8.94 4.33
N VAL A 78 -3.44 -8.75 4.86
CA VAL A 78 -2.27 -9.54 4.44
C VAL A 78 -2.51 -11.02 4.80
N PRO A 79 -2.22 -11.99 3.90
CA PRO A 79 -2.36 -13.41 4.22
C PRO A 79 -1.61 -13.81 5.48
N ARG A 80 -2.25 -14.62 6.33
CA ARG A 80 -1.67 -15.07 7.61
C ARG A 80 -0.33 -15.82 7.44
N ALA A 81 -0.14 -16.52 6.34
CA ALA A 81 1.10 -17.22 6.05
C ALA A 81 2.29 -16.28 5.77
N GLU A 82 2.00 -15.02 5.40
CA GLU A 82 2.99 -14.06 4.87
C GLU A 82 3.06 -12.78 5.72
N ASN A 83 2.21 -12.62 6.73
CA ASN A 83 2.08 -11.36 7.48
C ASN A 83 3.22 -11.10 8.48
N ARG A 84 3.95 -12.13 8.92
CA ARG A 84 4.92 -12.03 10.01
C ARG A 84 6.03 -11.02 9.72
N ALA A 85 6.59 -11.03 8.51
CA ALA A 85 7.69 -10.13 8.15
C ALA A 85 7.21 -8.67 8.06
N ILE A 86 6.07 -8.43 7.41
CA ILE A 86 5.46 -7.11 7.31
C ILE A 86 5.07 -6.60 8.70
N ALA A 87 4.50 -7.46 9.56
CA ALA A 87 4.07 -7.08 10.90
C ALA A 87 5.25 -6.58 11.73
N ALA A 88 6.35 -7.35 11.72
CA ALA A 88 7.58 -6.97 12.41
C ALA A 88 8.20 -5.68 11.87
N ALA A 89 8.14 -5.45 10.56
CA ALA A 89 8.63 -4.21 9.95
C ALA A 89 7.80 -3.00 10.39
N LEU A 90 6.47 -3.10 10.35
CA LEU A 90 5.58 -2.05 10.84
C LEU A 90 5.76 -1.80 12.35
N ASP A 91 5.96 -2.85 13.15
CA ASP A 91 6.19 -2.73 14.59
C ASP A 91 7.53 -2.03 14.92
N ARG A 92 8.53 -2.11 14.04
CA ARG A 92 9.78 -1.34 14.14
C ARG A 92 9.66 0.11 13.65
N GLY A 93 8.57 0.45 12.98
CA GLY A 93 8.37 1.77 12.36
C GLY A 93 8.95 1.89 10.94
N ASP A 94 9.23 0.77 10.26
CA ASP A 94 9.66 0.80 8.87
C ASP A 94 8.56 1.43 8.00
N LYS A 95 8.95 2.31 7.06
CA LYS A 95 8.03 2.94 6.12
C LYS A 95 7.69 1.99 5.00
N LEU A 96 6.58 1.27 5.15
CA LEU A 96 6.05 0.42 4.10
C LEU A 96 4.96 1.12 3.32
N VAL A 97 5.00 0.95 2.01
CA VAL A 97 3.93 1.35 1.09
C VAL A 97 3.40 0.12 0.38
N ALA A 98 2.09 0.10 0.11
CA ALA A 98 1.48 -0.98 -0.64
C ALA A 98 0.69 -0.42 -1.82
N GLY A 99 0.51 -1.24 -2.85
CA GLY A 99 -0.30 -0.88 -4.01
C GLY A 99 -0.89 -2.10 -4.69
N ILE A 100 -2.01 -1.93 -5.37
CA ILE A 100 -2.63 -3.00 -6.17
C ILE A 100 -1.73 -3.31 -7.35
N SER A 101 -1.24 -4.54 -7.44
CA SER A 101 -0.39 -5.00 -8.55
C SER A 101 -1.22 -5.67 -9.65
N ARG A 102 -2.33 -6.31 -9.28
CA ARG A 102 -3.21 -6.98 -10.24
C ARG A 102 -4.66 -6.98 -9.81
N LEU A 103 -5.54 -6.74 -10.78
CA LEU A 103 -6.99 -6.97 -10.69
C LEU A 103 -7.37 -8.00 -11.75
N THR A 104 -8.14 -9.01 -11.37
CA THR A 104 -8.54 -10.08 -12.30
C THR A 104 -9.96 -10.53 -11.99
N GLU A 105 -10.82 -10.56 -13.00
CA GLU A 105 -12.12 -11.21 -12.85
C GLU A 105 -11.93 -12.72 -12.76
N HIS A 106 -12.25 -13.28 -11.58
CA HIS A 106 -12.04 -14.70 -11.33
C HIS A 106 -13.15 -15.25 -10.41
N PRO A 107 -13.68 -16.47 -10.65
CA PRO A 107 -14.70 -17.07 -9.78
C PRO A 107 -14.27 -17.15 -8.32
N ASN A 108 -13.03 -17.62 -8.08
CA ASN A 108 -12.39 -17.58 -6.77
C ASN A 108 -12.03 -16.13 -6.37
N PRO A 109 -12.62 -15.55 -5.31
CA PRO A 109 -12.39 -14.16 -4.90
C PRO A 109 -10.98 -13.87 -4.38
N TRP A 110 -10.22 -14.89 -3.95
CA TRP A 110 -8.84 -14.74 -3.46
C TRP A 110 -7.85 -14.49 -4.59
N ARG A 111 -8.26 -14.73 -5.84
CA ARG A 111 -7.45 -14.50 -7.04
C ARG A 111 -7.77 -13.18 -7.74
N ARG A 112 -8.73 -12.41 -7.20
CA ARG A 112 -9.22 -11.20 -7.86
C ARG A 112 -8.32 -10.00 -7.66
N VAL A 113 -7.61 -9.95 -6.54
CA VAL A 113 -6.76 -8.82 -6.17
C VAL A 113 -5.43 -9.34 -5.67
N GLU A 114 -4.35 -8.84 -6.26
CA GLU A 114 -3.00 -8.94 -5.71
C GLU A 114 -2.50 -7.55 -5.39
N PHE A 115 -1.66 -7.48 -4.37
CA PHE A 115 -0.99 -6.27 -3.96
C PHE A 115 0.49 -6.55 -3.73
N GLU A 116 1.28 -5.50 -3.87
CA GLU A 116 2.70 -5.51 -3.57
C GLU A 116 2.99 -4.59 -2.40
N VAL A 117 3.97 -4.97 -1.59
CA VAL A 117 4.49 -4.18 -0.48
C VAL A 117 5.92 -3.79 -0.79
N PHE A 118 6.23 -2.52 -0.60
CA PHE A 118 7.55 -1.96 -0.79
C PHE A 118 8.03 -1.30 0.50
N ILE A 119 9.34 -1.30 0.70
CA ILE A 119 10.00 -0.45 1.68
C ILE A 119 10.55 0.79 0.97
N GLU A 120 10.30 1.97 1.55
CA GLU A 120 10.94 3.22 1.14
C GLU A 120 12.24 3.40 1.93
N LEU A 121 13.36 3.54 1.21
CA LEU A 121 14.71 3.73 1.77
C LEU A 121 15.06 5.21 1.95
#